data_AF-A0A5N8ZE32-F1
#
_entry.id   AF-A0A5N8ZE32-F1
#
_cell.length_a   1.000
_cell.length_b   1.000
_cell.length_c   1.000
_cell.angle_alpha   90.00
_cell.angle_beta   90.00
_cell.angle_gamma   90.00
#
_symmetry.space_group_name_H-M   'P 1'
#
loop_
_entity.id
_entity.type
_entity.pdbx_description
1 polymer ?
#
loop_
_entity_poly.entity_id
_entity_poly.type
_entity_poly.pdbx_seq_one_letter_code
_entity_poly.pdbx_strand_id
1 'polypeptide(L)'
;MWVKVLVPLVGLGGLTTLAIFSILLAGLFNAWLGQPLPVLGFEQTFDQPINFPHTKHAAPVEEGGIGMDCTYCHRTVAKAASAHIPAVELCASCHRAVGSYESEDLIKLRATSGIFENSEDKQVVVDSNEASPINWRRVHRLPDHVRFVHSAHINYLTNHPSAIENVPDRLDLEGKEVVPPSQVCSTCHGDVASMEKVYQVEPLKMGQCVNCHRK
;
A
#
# COMPACT_ATOMS: atom_id res chain seq x y z
N MET A 1 28.28 60.13 6.37
CA MET A 1 28.44 59.02 7.34
C MET A 1 27.40 57.92 7.12
N TRP A 2 26.12 58.26 6.91
CA TRP A 2 25.01 57.32 6.71
C TRP A 2 25.17 56.35 5.53
N VAL A 3 25.64 56.82 4.36
CA VAL A 3 25.83 55.96 3.18
C VAL A 3 26.82 54.81 3.42
N LYS A 4 27.87 55.03 4.23
CA LYS A 4 28.87 54.00 4.58
C LYS A 4 28.32 52.89 5.49
N VAL A 5 27.19 53.13 6.16
CA VAL A 5 26.53 52.17 7.07
C VAL A 5 25.31 51.54 6.40
N LEU A 6 24.58 52.32 5.61
CA LEU A 6 23.32 51.91 4.98
C LEU A 6 23.54 50.95 3.80
N VAL A 7 24.59 51.17 2.98
CA VAL A 7 24.95 50.27 1.87
C VAL A 7 25.31 48.85 2.36
N PRO A 8 26.20 48.65 3.35
CA PRO A 8 26.49 47.31 3.85
C PRO A 8 25.30 46.66 4.57
N LEU A 9 24.43 47.42 5.26
CA LEU A 9 23.21 46.88 5.87
C LEU A 9 22.21 46.37 4.82
N VAL A 10 21.98 47.12 3.75
CA VAL A 10 21.11 46.69 2.64
C VAL A 10 21.73 45.49 1.90
N GLY A 11 23.05 45.48 1.69
CA GLY A 11 23.76 44.35 1.10
C GLY A 11 23.67 43.07 1.95
N LEU A 12 23.83 43.19 3.27
CA LEU A 12 23.69 42.06 4.20
C LEU A 12 22.23 41.56 4.22
N GLY A 13 21.26 42.47 4.22
CA GLY A 13 19.83 42.13 4.14
C GLY A 13 19.46 41.42 2.83
N GLY A 14 20.03 41.83 1.70
CA GLY A 14 19.83 41.16 0.41
C GLY A 14 20.42 39.74 0.37
N LEU A 15 21.60 39.55 0.97
CA LEU A 15 22.22 38.23 1.06
C LEU A 15 21.46 37.28 1.99
N THR A 16 20.94 37.78 3.11
CA THR A 16 20.17 36.95 4.04
C THR A 16 18.83 36.52 3.43
N THR A 17 18.14 37.42 2.71
CA THR A 17 16.90 37.05 2.02
C THR A 17 17.14 36.04 0.89
N LEU A 18 18.21 36.20 0.10
CA LEU A 18 18.61 35.22 -0.91
C LEU A 18 18.96 33.86 -0.30
N ALA A 19 19.68 33.85 0.82
CA ALA A 19 20.03 32.61 1.52
C ALA A 19 18.78 31.88 2.04
N ILE A 20 17.86 32.60 2.70
CA ILE A 20 16.60 32.05 3.19
C ILE A 20 15.77 31.50 2.02
N PHE A 21 15.62 32.28 0.95
CA PHE A 21 14.87 31.86 -0.23
C PHE A 21 15.48 30.61 -0.87
N SER A 22 16.81 30.53 -0.97
CA SER A 22 17.52 29.37 -1.50
C SER A 22 17.32 28.12 -0.65
N ILE A 23 17.34 28.26 0.69
CA ILE A 23 17.06 27.16 1.62
C ILE A 23 15.61 26.67 1.48
N LEU A 24 14.64 27.58 1.36
CA LEU A 24 13.24 27.23 1.16
C LEU A 24 13.02 26.52 -0.19
N LEU A 25 13.64 27.02 -1.26
CA LEU A 25 13.59 26.38 -2.59
C LEU A 25 14.23 25.00 -2.57
N ALA A 26 15.40 24.85 -1.94
CA ALA A 26 16.05 23.55 -1.79
C ALA A 26 15.21 22.59 -0.94
N GLY A 27 14.55 23.09 0.11
CA GLY A 27 13.61 22.31 0.93
C GLY A 27 12.41 21.82 0.11
N LEU A 28 11.78 22.72 -0.65
CA LEU A 28 10.67 22.39 -1.56
C LEU A 28 11.10 21.41 -2.65
N PHE A 29 12.28 21.60 -3.22
CA PHE A 29 12.82 20.71 -4.26
C PHE A 29 13.13 19.31 -3.72
N ASN A 30 13.76 19.21 -2.55
CA ASN A 30 14.00 17.94 -1.88
C ASN A 30 12.69 17.25 -1.48
N ALA A 31 11.71 18.00 -0.96
CA ALA A 31 10.38 17.46 -0.66
C ALA A 31 9.71 16.92 -1.93
N TRP A 32 9.77 17.66 -3.05
CA TRP A 32 9.23 17.23 -4.35
C TRP A 32 9.89 15.96 -4.88
N LEU A 33 11.22 15.84 -4.77
CA LEU A 33 11.94 14.63 -5.17
C LEU A 33 11.73 13.45 -4.20
N GLY A 34 11.41 13.73 -2.93
CA GLY A 34 11.17 12.75 -1.88
C GLY A 34 9.77 12.13 -1.93
N GLN A 35 8.74 12.96 -1.93
CA GLN A 35 7.33 12.58 -2.03
C GLN A 35 6.59 13.62 -2.88
N PRO A 36 6.47 13.42 -4.20
CA PRO A 36 5.83 14.39 -5.07
C PRO A 36 4.36 14.58 -4.67
N LEU A 37 3.89 15.84 -4.69
CA LEU A 37 2.50 16.17 -4.43
C LEU A 37 1.60 15.46 -5.46
N PRO A 38 0.42 14.96 -5.05
CA PRO A 38 -0.46 14.14 -5.90
C PRO A 38 -1.19 14.93 -7.01
N VAL A 39 -0.66 16.07 -7.45
CA VAL A 39 -1.34 17.05 -8.31
C VAL A 39 -0.90 16.95 -9.80
N LEU A 40 0.17 16.23 -10.13
CA LEU A 40 0.72 16.12 -11.49
C LEU A 40 0.92 14.67 -11.96
N GLY A 41 -0.04 13.77 -11.68
CA GLY A 41 0.07 12.35 -12.05
C GLY A 41 0.95 11.51 -11.11
N PHE A 42 1.41 12.11 -10.01
CA PHE A 42 2.07 11.43 -8.90
C PHE A 42 1.06 10.91 -7.86
N GLU A 43 0.02 10.25 -8.33
CA GLU A 43 -1.01 9.69 -7.46
C GLU A 43 -0.40 8.58 -6.60
N GLN A 44 -0.48 8.71 -5.27
CA GLN A 44 -0.09 7.65 -4.33
C GLN A 44 -1.20 6.60 -4.15
N THR A 45 -2.37 6.85 -4.73
CA THR A 45 -3.56 5.99 -4.68
C THR A 45 -4.26 6.02 -6.02
N PHE A 46 -4.68 4.87 -6.53
CA PHE A 46 -5.26 4.73 -7.86
C PHE A 46 -6.67 4.18 -7.78
N ASP A 47 -7.61 4.76 -8.54
CA ASP A 47 -8.93 4.15 -8.71
C ASP A 47 -8.78 2.77 -9.30
N GLN A 48 -9.35 1.78 -8.62
CA GLN A 48 -9.29 0.38 -9.01
C GLN A 48 -10.50 0.03 -9.88
N PRO A 49 -10.40 -1.00 -10.75
CA PRO A 49 -11.55 -1.46 -11.54
C PRO A 49 -12.75 -1.90 -10.68
N ILE A 50 -12.46 -2.44 -9.50
CA ILE A 50 -13.43 -2.81 -8.46
C ILE A 50 -12.88 -2.27 -7.15
N ASN A 51 -13.73 -1.61 -6.35
CA ASN A 51 -13.29 -1.14 -5.04
C ASN A 51 -13.11 -2.33 -4.08
N PHE A 52 -11.91 -2.46 -3.51
CA PHE A 52 -11.58 -3.52 -2.56
C PHE A 52 -11.17 -2.93 -1.21
N PRO A 53 -12.12 -2.81 -0.26
CA PRO A 53 -11.82 -2.28 1.07
C PRO A 53 -11.09 -3.33 1.92
N HIS A 54 -9.81 -3.11 2.21
CA HIS A 54 -9.08 -3.97 3.14
C HIS A 54 -9.66 -3.86 4.56
N THR A 55 -10.31 -2.74 4.89
CA THR A 55 -11.04 -2.54 6.15
C THR A 55 -12.14 -3.57 6.39
N LYS A 56 -12.79 -4.09 5.36
CA LYS A 56 -13.82 -5.13 5.54
C LYS A 56 -13.25 -6.54 5.64
N HIS A 57 -12.04 -6.74 5.13
CA HIS A 57 -11.42 -8.07 5.03
C HIS A 57 -10.40 -8.29 6.15
N ALA A 58 -9.41 -7.42 6.27
CA ALA A 58 -8.27 -7.59 7.17
C ALA A 58 -8.40 -6.81 8.48
N ALA A 59 -9.28 -5.81 8.58
CA ALA A 59 -9.46 -5.11 9.85
C ALA A 59 -9.99 -6.05 10.94
N PRO A 60 -9.69 -5.76 12.21
CA PRO A 60 -10.25 -6.51 13.34
C PRO A 60 -11.77 -6.51 13.36
N VAL A 61 -12.34 -7.51 14.04
CA VAL A 61 -13.80 -7.68 14.12
C VAL A 61 -14.44 -6.54 14.90
N GLU A 62 -13.74 -6.03 15.92
CA GLU A 62 -14.12 -4.87 16.72
C GLU A 62 -14.22 -3.57 15.90
N GLU A 63 -13.50 -3.47 14.78
CA GLU A 63 -13.54 -2.33 13.84
C GLU A 63 -14.55 -2.57 12.68
N GLY A 64 -15.27 -3.71 12.71
CA GLY A 64 -16.24 -4.08 11.67
C GLY A 64 -15.63 -4.72 10.42
N GLY A 65 -14.39 -5.23 10.53
CA GLY A 65 -13.80 -6.17 9.58
C GLY A 65 -14.07 -7.62 9.97
N ILE A 66 -13.39 -8.56 9.30
CA ILE A 66 -13.50 -10.01 9.59
C ILE A 66 -12.19 -10.62 10.09
N GLY A 67 -11.15 -9.81 10.32
CA GLY A 67 -9.86 -10.25 10.85
C GLY A 67 -9.12 -11.25 9.97
N MET A 68 -9.31 -11.19 8.64
CA MET A 68 -8.68 -12.12 7.70
C MET A 68 -7.16 -11.92 7.68
N ASP A 69 -6.43 -13.03 7.81
CA ASP A 69 -4.98 -13.06 7.73
C ASP A 69 -4.48 -12.62 6.33
N CYS A 70 -3.48 -11.75 6.29
CA CYS A 70 -2.94 -11.22 5.02
C CYS A 70 -2.47 -12.33 4.07
N THR A 71 -1.92 -13.42 4.60
CA THR A 71 -1.39 -14.54 3.82
C THR A 71 -2.49 -15.45 3.25
N TYR A 72 -3.74 -15.28 3.69
CA TYR A 72 -4.87 -16.01 3.12
C TYR A 72 -5.09 -15.65 1.65
N CYS A 73 -5.01 -14.35 1.34
CA CYS A 73 -5.10 -13.84 -0.04
C CYS A 73 -3.72 -13.78 -0.71
N HIS A 74 -2.71 -13.26 -0.01
CA HIS A 74 -1.34 -13.10 -0.53
C HIS A 74 -0.47 -14.32 -0.25
N ARG A 75 -0.92 -15.50 -0.71
CA ARG A 75 -0.43 -16.82 -0.29
C ARG A 75 1.05 -17.09 -0.56
N THR A 76 1.62 -16.42 -1.55
CA THR A 76 3.02 -16.66 -1.95
C THR A 76 4.01 -15.75 -1.25
N VAL A 77 3.55 -14.80 -0.43
CA VAL A 77 4.38 -13.76 0.18
C VAL A 77 5.57 -14.33 0.98
N ALA A 78 5.36 -15.45 1.69
CA ALA A 78 6.41 -16.11 2.48
C ALA A 78 7.30 -17.08 1.65
N LYS A 79 6.92 -17.41 0.41
CA LYS A 79 7.54 -18.51 -0.36
C LYS A 79 8.17 -18.08 -1.69
N ALA A 80 7.73 -16.96 -2.26
CA ALA A 80 8.16 -16.50 -3.58
C ALA A 80 8.68 -15.06 -3.55
N ALA A 81 9.25 -14.63 -4.69
CA ALA A 81 9.70 -13.25 -4.85
C ALA A 81 8.55 -12.22 -4.88
N SER A 82 7.32 -12.65 -5.20
CA SER A 82 6.12 -11.83 -5.29
C SER A 82 5.06 -12.33 -4.32
N ALA A 83 4.32 -11.42 -3.68
CA ALA A 83 3.16 -11.74 -2.87
C ALA A 83 1.94 -12.21 -3.69
N HIS A 84 1.94 -11.91 -5.02
CA HIS A 84 0.85 -12.06 -5.97
C HIS A 84 -0.47 -11.39 -5.53
N ILE A 85 -1.25 -10.96 -6.52
CA ILE A 85 -2.65 -10.56 -6.27
C ILE A 85 -3.49 -11.84 -6.43
N PRO A 86 -4.46 -12.11 -5.53
CA PRO A 86 -5.26 -13.32 -5.60
C PRO A 86 -6.01 -13.42 -6.93
N ALA A 87 -6.21 -14.66 -7.39
CA ALA A 87 -7.08 -14.94 -8.53
C ALA A 87 -8.54 -14.59 -8.21
N VAL A 88 -9.30 -14.21 -9.23
CA VAL A 88 -10.72 -13.83 -9.11
C VAL A 88 -11.55 -14.92 -8.42
N GLU A 89 -11.22 -16.19 -8.68
CA GLU A 89 -11.86 -17.36 -8.07
C GLU A 89 -11.82 -17.34 -6.53
N LEU A 90 -10.74 -16.84 -5.92
CA LEU A 90 -10.64 -16.76 -4.46
C LEU A 90 -11.66 -15.77 -3.89
N CYS A 91 -11.93 -14.68 -4.60
CA CYS A 91 -12.95 -13.72 -4.20
C CYS A 91 -14.35 -14.34 -4.36
N ALA A 92 -14.55 -15.05 -5.46
CA ALA A 92 -15.80 -15.69 -5.85
C ALA A 92 -16.23 -16.81 -4.88
N SER A 93 -15.28 -17.54 -4.27
CA SER A 93 -15.58 -18.64 -3.34
C SER A 93 -16.50 -18.22 -2.18
N CYS A 94 -16.36 -16.96 -1.74
CA CYS A 94 -17.22 -16.34 -0.72
C CYS A 94 -18.29 -15.44 -1.35
N HIS A 95 -17.92 -14.56 -2.28
CA HIS A 95 -18.82 -13.53 -2.82
C HIS A 95 -19.91 -14.05 -3.77
N ARG A 96 -19.90 -15.34 -4.10
CA ARG A 96 -21.06 -16.03 -4.67
C ARG A 96 -22.28 -16.07 -3.73
N ALA A 97 -22.06 -15.94 -2.43
CA ALA A 97 -23.11 -15.98 -1.41
C ALA A 97 -23.03 -14.83 -0.39
N VAL A 98 -21.86 -14.21 -0.23
CA VAL A 98 -21.60 -13.18 0.78
C VAL A 98 -21.54 -11.79 0.15
N GLY A 99 -22.16 -10.82 0.83
CA GLY A 99 -22.20 -9.42 0.43
C GLY A 99 -23.51 -9.04 -0.27
N SER A 100 -23.70 -7.74 -0.49
CA SER A 100 -24.93 -7.22 -1.09
C SER A 100 -25.05 -7.62 -2.57
N TYR A 101 -26.25 -8.02 -3.00
CA TYR A 101 -26.56 -8.21 -4.42
C TYR A 101 -26.69 -6.88 -5.18
N GLU A 102 -26.96 -5.80 -4.46
CA GLU A 102 -27.12 -4.43 -4.98
C GLU A 102 -25.80 -3.66 -5.08
N SER A 103 -24.69 -4.23 -4.60
CA SER A 103 -23.38 -3.56 -4.67
C SER A 103 -22.83 -3.64 -6.09
N GLU A 104 -22.61 -2.48 -6.71
CA GLU A 104 -22.04 -2.36 -8.05
C GLU A 104 -20.68 -3.09 -8.17
N ASP A 105 -19.81 -2.95 -7.16
CA ASP A 105 -18.50 -3.62 -7.12
C ASP A 105 -18.62 -5.15 -7.05
N LEU A 106 -19.58 -5.67 -6.27
CA LEU A 106 -19.80 -7.12 -6.18
C LEU A 106 -20.49 -7.67 -7.42
N ILE A 107 -21.32 -6.89 -8.11
CA ILE A 107 -21.89 -7.25 -9.41
C ILE A 107 -20.74 -7.39 -10.44
N LYS A 108 -19.81 -6.42 -10.49
CA LYS A 108 -18.61 -6.49 -11.36
C LYS A 108 -17.74 -7.71 -11.01
N LEU A 109 -17.56 -7.99 -9.73
CA LEU A 109 -16.77 -9.15 -9.28
C LEU A 109 -17.41 -10.47 -9.72
N ARG A 110 -18.71 -10.66 -9.46
CA ARG A 110 -19.41 -11.89 -9.84
C ARG A 110 -19.36 -12.08 -11.36
N ALA A 111 -19.62 -11.03 -12.13
CA ALA A 111 -19.52 -11.06 -13.58
C ALA A 111 -18.12 -11.45 -14.06
N THR A 112 -17.05 -10.87 -13.51
CA THR A 112 -15.67 -11.22 -13.88
C THR A 112 -15.26 -12.62 -13.43
N SER A 113 -15.88 -13.17 -12.38
CA SER A 113 -15.67 -14.55 -11.95
C SER A 113 -16.43 -15.60 -12.78
N GLY A 114 -17.22 -15.19 -13.77
CA GLY A 114 -18.09 -16.10 -14.51
C GLY A 114 -19.31 -16.56 -13.71
N ILE A 115 -19.66 -15.83 -12.64
CA ILE A 115 -20.81 -16.13 -11.77
C ILE A 115 -21.96 -15.22 -12.16
N PHE A 116 -23.06 -15.83 -12.60
CA PHE A 116 -24.26 -15.11 -13.00
C PHE A 116 -25.50 -15.75 -12.38
N GLU A 117 -26.53 -14.96 -12.14
CA GLU A 117 -27.84 -15.45 -11.73
C GLU A 117 -28.66 -15.70 -13.00
N ASN A 118 -29.14 -16.93 -13.19
CA ASN A 118 -30.02 -17.26 -14.29
C ASN A 118 -31.35 -16.50 -14.11
N SER A 119 -31.74 -15.75 -15.13
CA SER A 119 -32.93 -14.90 -15.13
C SER A 119 -34.25 -15.68 -15.00
N GLU A 120 -34.27 -16.98 -15.33
CA GLU A 120 -35.49 -17.80 -15.31
C GLU A 120 -35.77 -18.44 -13.94
N ASP A 121 -34.75 -18.98 -13.28
CA ASP A 121 -34.90 -19.76 -12.04
C ASP A 121 -34.09 -19.22 -10.86
N LYS A 122 -33.41 -18.08 -11.04
CA LYS A 122 -32.55 -17.44 -10.05
C LYS A 122 -31.42 -18.34 -9.53
N GLN A 123 -31.07 -19.39 -10.28
CA GLN A 123 -29.95 -20.24 -9.90
C GLN A 123 -28.62 -19.56 -10.23
N VAL A 124 -27.66 -19.71 -9.33
CA VAL A 124 -26.29 -19.22 -9.53
C VAL A 124 -25.55 -20.20 -10.44
N VAL A 125 -25.26 -19.77 -11.66
CA VAL A 125 -24.50 -20.53 -12.66
C VAL A 125 -23.06 -20.04 -12.68
N VAL A 126 -22.11 -20.97 -12.77
CA VAL A 126 -20.68 -20.68 -12.92
C VAL A 126 -20.25 -21.10 -14.33
N ASP A 127 -19.92 -20.15 -15.20
CA ASP A 127 -19.35 -20.38 -16.52
C ASP A 127 -17.91 -19.85 -16.60
N SER A 128 -16.95 -20.77 -16.64
CA SER A 128 -15.54 -20.45 -16.72
C SER A 128 -15.12 -19.78 -18.04
N ASN A 129 -15.92 -19.90 -19.11
CA ASN A 129 -15.62 -19.27 -20.39
C ASN A 129 -15.84 -17.76 -20.37
N GLU A 130 -16.72 -17.29 -19.49
CA GLU A 130 -17.00 -15.86 -19.28
C GLU A 130 -16.11 -15.24 -18.20
N ALA A 131 -15.32 -16.05 -17.50
CA ALA A 131 -14.41 -15.57 -16.47
C ALA A 131 -13.25 -14.77 -17.11
N SER A 132 -12.98 -13.59 -16.58
CA SER A 132 -11.92 -12.69 -17.05
C SER A 132 -11.07 -12.14 -15.89
N PRO A 133 -9.76 -11.93 -16.10
CA PRO A 133 -8.91 -11.40 -15.04
C PRO A 133 -9.21 -9.92 -14.78
N ILE A 134 -9.17 -9.53 -13.50
CA ILE A 134 -9.28 -8.12 -13.11
C ILE A 134 -7.92 -7.44 -13.35
N ASN A 135 -7.94 -6.38 -14.16
CA ASN A 135 -6.75 -5.59 -14.49
C ASN A 135 -6.44 -4.54 -13.39
N TRP A 136 -5.97 -5.02 -12.24
CA TRP A 136 -5.62 -4.17 -11.10
C TRP A 136 -4.57 -3.11 -11.42
N ARG A 137 -4.74 -1.90 -10.88
CA ARG A 137 -3.72 -0.85 -10.94
C ARG A 137 -2.79 -0.99 -9.73
N ARG A 138 -1.54 -1.37 -10.00
CA ARG A 138 -0.53 -1.60 -8.97
C ARG A 138 -0.12 -0.29 -8.30
N VAL A 139 -0.31 -0.19 -6.98
CA VAL A 139 0.11 0.95 -6.14
C VAL A 139 1.62 0.93 -5.91
N HIS A 140 2.15 -0.17 -5.37
CA HIS A 140 3.57 -0.31 -5.09
C HIS A 140 4.31 -0.84 -6.33
N ARG A 141 5.09 0.02 -7.00
CA ARG A 141 5.89 -0.37 -8.17
C ARG A 141 7.36 0.02 -8.00
N LEU A 142 8.24 -0.95 -8.19
CA LEU A 142 9.67 -0.74 -8.32
C LEU A 142 10.07 -0.75 -9.80
N PRO A 143 11.17 -0.09 -10.20
CA PRO A 143 11.72 -0.21 -11.54
C PRO A 143 12.07 -1.66 -11.89
N ASP A 144 11.90 -2.04 -13.14
CA ASP A 144 12.04 -3.45 -13.58
C ASP A 144 13.47 -4.03 -13.39
N HIS A 145 14.49 -3.16 -13.27
CA HIS A 145 15.87 -3.57 -12.97
C HIS A 145 16.10 -3.87 -11.48
N VAL A 146 15.16 -3.52 -10.59
CA VAL A 146 15.24 -3.80 -9.16
C VAL A 146 14.62 -5.18 -8.88
N ARG A 147 15.44 -6.10 -8.34
CA ARG A 147 15.01 -7.44 -7.98
C ARG A 147 14.67 -7.51 -6.50
N PHE A 148 13.39 -7.35 -6.18
CA PHE A 148 12.88 -7.51 -4.82
C PHE A 148 12.30 -8.92 -4.61
N VAL A 149 12.60 -9.56 -3.49
CA VAL A 149 12.16 -10.92 -3.16
C VAL A 149 11.40 -10.90 -1.83
N HIS A 150 10.06 -11.04 -1.87
CA HIS A 150 9.22 -11.00 -0.66
C HIS A 150 9.64 -12.06 0.37
N SER A 151 9.77 -13.33 -0.03
CA SER A 151 10.06 -14.42 0.91
C SER A 151 11.30 -14.19 1.77
N ALA A 152 12.37 -13.60 1.22
CA ALA A 152 13.58 -13.29 1.97
C ALA A 152 13.31 -12.28 3.10
N HIS A 153 12.57 -11.21 2.81
CA HIS A 153 12.26 -10.16 3.78
C HIS A 153 11.24 -10.63 4.81
N ILE A 154 10.20 -11.35 4.37
CA ILE A 154 9.18 -11.90 5.27
C ILE A 154 9.80 -12.90 6.25
N ASN A 155 10.64 -13.82 5.77
CA ASN A 155 11.33 -14.76 6.64
C ASN A 155 12.27 -14.07 7.63
N TYR A 156 12.98 -13.01 7.20
CA TYR A 156 13.84 -12.25 8.09
C TYR A 156 13.02 -11.58 9.21
N LEU A 157 11.97 -10.82 8.87
CA LEU A 157 11.16 -10.08 9.83
C LEU A 157 10.36 -11.00 10.77
N THR A 158 9.88 -12.15 10.27
CA THR A 158 9.21 -13.16 11.10
C THR A 158 10.10 -13.65 12.24
N ASN A 159 11.42 -13.74 12.02
CA ASN A 159 12.38 -14.18 13.04
C ASN A 159 13.09 -13.04 13.78
N HIS A 160 12.77 -11.78 13.43
CA HIS A 160 13.31 -10.60 14.09
C HIS A 160 12.20 -9.56 14.33
N PRO A 161 11.24 -9.84 15.23
CA PRO A 161 10.11 -8.94 15.45
C PRO A 161 10.53 -7.52 15.87
N SER A 162 11.69 -7.37 16.52
CA SER A 162 12.28 -6.08 16.87
C SER A 162 12.68 -5.21 15.67
N ALA A 163 12.79 -5.78 14.46
CA ALA A 163 13.10 -5.06 13.24
C ALA A 163 11.85 -4.58 12.47
N ILE A 164 10.65 -4.93 12.95
CA ILE A 164 9.39 -4.55 12.30
C ILE A 164 9.09 -3.09 12.67
N GLU A 165 9.02 -2.23 11.66
CA GLU A 165 8.64 -0.82 11.79
C GLU A 165 7.14 -0.62 11.44
N ASN A 166 6.59 0.54 11.81
CA ASN A 166 5.19 0.92 11.57
C ASN A 166 4.15 -0.07 12.13
N VAL A 167 4.45 -0.72 13.26
CA VAL A 167 3.57 -1.72 13.90
C VAL A 167 2.24 -1.04 14.29
N PRO A 168 1.08 -1.54 13.84
CA PRO A 168 -0.22 -1.00 14.26
C PRO A 168 -0.45 -1.23 15.77
N ASP A 169 -1.13 -0.31 16.46
CA ASP A 169 -1.38 -0.38 17.92
C ASP A 169 -2.07 -1.68 18.36
N ARG A 170 -2.88 -2.26 17.47
CA ARG A 170 -3.58 -3.55 17.67
C ARG A 170 -2.64 -4.77 17.70
N LEU A 171 -1.37 -4.60 17.37
CA LEU A 171 -0.42 -5.69 17.20
C LEU A 171 0.69 -5.62 18.26
N ASP A 172 0.56 -6.43 19.31
CA ASP A 172 1.60 -6.58 20.33
C ASP A 172 2.69 -7.55 19.84
N LEU A 173 3.90 -7.02 19.60
CA LEU A 173 5.08 -7.79 19.19
C LEU A 173 6.15 -7.88 20.30
N GLU A 174 5.91 -7.25 21.45
CA GLU A 174 6.93 -7.11 22.49
C GLU A 174 7.30 -8.47 23.10
N GLY A 175 8.60 -8.72 23.25
CA GLY A 175 9.12 -9.97 23.81
C GLY A 175 8.90 -11.22 22.94
N LYS A 176 8.40 -11.08 21.71
CA LYS A 176 8.23 -12.23 20.79
C LYS A 176 9.53 -12.53 20.05
N GLU A 177 9.92 -13.79 20.06
CA GLU A 177 11.06 -14.28 19.27
C GLU A 177 10.68 -14.53 17.80
N VAL A 178 9.45 -15.00 17.55
CA VAL A 178 8.93 -15.31 16.21
C VAL A 178 7.49 -14.85 16.08
N VAL A 179 7.15 -14.25 14.95
CA VAL A 179 5.79 -13.76 14.64
C VAL A 179 5.26 -14.31 13.31
N PRO A 180 3.94 -14.51 13.18
CA PRO A 180 3.34 -14.93 11.92
C PRO A 180 3.71 -14.02 10.74
N PRO A 181 3.89 -14.56 9.51
CA PRO A 181 4.19 -13.76 8.32
C PRO A 181 3.19 -12.66 7.99
N SER A 182 1.95 -12.76 8.46
CA SER A 182 0.93 -11.71 8.29
C SER A 182 1.15 -10.46 9.14
N GLN A 183 1.97 -10.57 10.19
CA GLN A 183 2.20 -9.50 11.17
C GLN A 183 3.40 -8.61 10.82
N VAL A 184 4.08 -8.85 9.70
CA VAL A 184 5.34 -8.16 9.35
C VAL A 184 5.21 -7.17 8.19
N CYS A 185 4.02 -7.08 7.58
CA CYS A 185 3.79 -6.32 6.36
C CYS A 185 3.89 -4.79 6.55
N SER A 186 3.63 -4.30 7.78
CA SER A 186 3.47 -2.88 8.07
C SER A 186 4.76 -2.07 7.87
N THR A 187 5.92 -2.72 8.03
CA THR A 187 7.23 -2.10 7.78
C THR A 187 7.37 -1.51 6.38
N CYS A 188 6.72 -2.11 5.37
CA CYS A 188 6.80 -1.63 3.99
C CYS A 188 5.47 -1.09 3.45
N HIS A 189 4.34 -1.57 3.96
CA HIS A 189 3.02 -1.21 3.43
C HIS A 189 2.17 -0.37 4.39
N GLY A 190 2.66 -0.11 5.60
CA GLY A 190 1.88 0.51 6.67
C GLY A 190 0.72 -0.36 7.14
N ASP A 191 -0.21 0.23 7.89
CA ASP A 191 -1.40 -0.49 8.37
C ASP A 191 -2.45 -0.66 7.26
N VAL A 192 -2.22 -1.62 6.36
CA VAL A 192 -3.14 -1.90 5.24
C VAL A 192 -4.54 -2.29 5.72
N ALA A 193 -4.67 -2.86 6.92
CA ALA A 193 -5.96 -3.27 7.45
C ALA A 193 -6.91 -2.09 7.71
N SER A 194 -6.38 -0.90 7.99
CA SER A 194 -7.16 0.33 8.15
C SER A 194 -7.36 1.12 6.83
N MET A 195 -6.88 0.59 5.70
CA MET A 195 -7.00 1.26 4.40
C MET A 195 -8.28 0.86 3.65
N GLU A 196 -9.19 1.81 3.45
CA GLU A 196 -10.31 1.63 2.52
C GLU A 196 -9.80 1.53 1.07
N LYS A 197 -8.82 2.36 0.71
CA LYS A 197 -8.13 2.32 -0.56
C LYS A 197 -6.64 2.29 -0.30
N VAL A 198 -5.94 1.32 -0.90
CA VAL A 198 -4.49 1.20 -0.71
C VAL A 198 -3.78 2.42 -1.26
N TYR A 199 -2.84 2.94 -0.48
CA TYR A 199 -1.92 3.99 -0.87
C TYR A 199 -0.51 3.65 -0.42
N GLN A 200 0.47 4.35 -0.99
CA GLN A 200 1.86 4.14 -0.67
C GLN A 200 2.26 4.93 0.57
N VAL A 201 2.44 4.25 1.71
CA VAL A 201 2.94 4.85 2.97
C VAL A 201 4.45 5.08 2.86
N GLU A 202 5.17 4.04 2.45
CA GLU A 202 6.62 4.06 2.33
C GLU A 202 7.07 4.36 0.90
N PRO A 203 8.05 5.25 0.67
CA PRO A 203 8.45 5.65 -0.68
C PRO A 203 9.09 4.52 -1.51
N LEU A 204 9.57 3.44 -0.87
CA LEU A 204 10.24 2.29 -1.50
C LEU A 204 11.39 2.70 -2.44
N LYS A 205 12.10 3.76 -2.06
CA LYS A 205 13.30 4.27 -2.75
C LYS A 205 14.55 3.62 -2.20
N MET A 206 15.62 3.61 -2.99
CA MET A 206 16.91 3.00 -2.63
C MET A 206 17.40 3.40 -1.22
N GLY A 207 17.25 4.68 -0.84
CA GLY A 207 17.65 5.16 0.49
C GLY A 207 16.96 4.42 1.64
N GLN A 208 15.66 4.12 1.51
CA GLN A 208 14.92 3.37 2.51
C GLN A 208 15.43 1.93 2.62
N CYS A 209 15.63 1.26 1.47
CA CYS A 209 16.17 -0.10 1.44
C CYS A 209 17.55 -0.16 2.11
N VAL A 210 18.46 0.75 1.75
CA VAL A 210 19.82 0.78 2.30
C VAL A 210 19.83 1.10 3.79
N ASN A 211 18.98 2.03 4.24
CA ASN A 211 18.93 2.40 5.65
C ASN A 211 18.43 1.24 6.53
N CYS A 212 17.43 0.49 6.06
CA CYS A 212 16.95 -0.70 6.77
C CYS A 212 18.03 -1.79 6.82
N HIS A 213 18.69 -2.08 5.70
CA HIS A 213 19.73 -3.12 5.60
C HIS A 213 21.05 -2.79 6.34
N ARG A 214 21.23 -1.57 6.84
CA ARG A 214 22.42 -1.14 7.59
C ARG A 214 22.30 -1.30 9.10
N LYS A 215 21.07 -1.43 9.61
CA LYS A 215 20.78 -1.66 11.02
C LYS A 215 21.00 -3.13 11.34
#